data_AF-A0A968JN47-F1
#
_entry.id   AF-A0A968JN47-F1
#
_cell.length_a   1.000
_cell.length_b   1.000
_cell.length_c   1.000
_cell.angle_alpha   90.00
_cell.angle_beta   90.00
_cell.angle_gamma   90.00
#
_symmetry.space_group_name_H-M   'P 1'
#
loop_
_entity.id
_entity.type
_entity.pdbx_description
1 polymer ?
#
loop_
_entity_poly.entity_id
_entity_poly.type
_entity_poly.pdbx_seq_one_letter_code
_entity_poly.pdbx_strand_id
1 'polypeptide(L)'
;MANCHKIPSEKFNRYLLKVDDIVNLYKPLINSLKEKYNDLEIIFTVSPIRHWKDGAVMNQVSKSTLVLAVHELVSQFDHVGYFPAYEIFMDELRDYRFYGADMLHPSDFAIDYIWSVFSDTYIDKEAMPMMDEIEKIHGQNP
;
A
#
# COMPACT_ATOMS: atom_id res chain seq x y z
N MET A 1 -0.49 8.58 10.66
CA MET A 1 -1.85 8.91 11.14
C MET A 1 -1.94 8.77 12.65
N ALA A 2 -2.47 9.80 13.32
CA ALA A 2 -2.72 9.84 14.75
C ALA A 2 -4.15 9.39 15.02
N ASN A 3 -4.34 8.24 15.69
CA ASN A 3 -5.62 7.85 16.26
C ASN A 3 -5.52 7.88 17.78
N CYS A 4 -6.50 8.53 18.40
CA CYS A 4 -6.45 9.20 19.69
C CYS A 4 -6.73 8.26 20.88
N HIS A 5 -5.74 7.45 21.26
CA HIS A 5 -5.41 7.10 22.64
C HIS A 5 -3.99 6.52 22.57
N LYS A 6 -2.95 7.30 22.96
CA LYS A 6 -1.57 6.79 23.05
C LYS A 6 -1.48 5.82 24.24
N ILE A 7 -2.11 4.65 24.08
CA ILE A 7 -1.90 3.51 24.96
C ILE A 7 -0.41 3.18 24.86
N PRO A 8 0.31 3.01 25.98
CA PRO A 8 1.73 2.69 25.96
C PRO A 8 2.00 1.47 25.06
N SER A 9 3.06 1.53 24.26
CA SER A 9 3.43 0.44 23.35
C SER A 9 3.63 -0.89 24.09
N GLU A 10 4.01 -0.82 25.36
CA GLU A 10 4.16 -1.95 26.29
C GLU A 10 2.87 -2.74 26.52
N LYS A 11 1.69 -2.15 26.25
CA LYS A 11 0.40 -2.83 26.38
C LYS A 11 -0.01 -3.59 25.11
N PHE A 12 0.80 -3.55 24.06
CA PHE A 12 0.52 -4.25 22.81
C PHE A 12 1.46 -5.43 22.62
N ASN A 13 0.88 -6.62 22.44
CA ASN A 13 1.63 -7.78 21.98
C ASN A 13 1.86 -7.63 20.47
N ARG A 14 3.13 -7.48 20.09
CA ARG A 14 3.55 -7.51 18.69
C ARG A 14 3.99 -8.91 18.34
N TYR A 15 3.43 -9.43 17.25
CA TYR A 15 3.87 -10.68 16.66
C TYR A 15 3.75 -10.58 15.14
N LEU A 16 4.57 -11.36 14.46
CA LEU A 16 4.51 -11.48 13.02
C LEU A 16 3.35 -12.41 12.65
N LEU A 17 2.43 -11.93 11.81
CA LEU A 17 1.38 -12.77 11.25
C LEU A 17 1.98 -13.78 10.28
N LYS A 18 1.38 -14.97 10.20
CA LYS A 18 1.66 -15.91 9.11
C LYS A 18 0.89 -15.49 7.87
N VAL A 19 1.34 -15.97 6.72
CA VAL A 19 0.64 -15.81 5.44
C VAL A 19 -0.81 -16.29 5.56
N ASP A 20 -1.02 -17.50 6.08
CA ASP A 20 -2.34 -18.08 6.30
C ASP A 20 -3.24 -17.22 7.19
N ASP A 21 -2.70 -16.57 8.21
CA ASP A 21 -3.48 -15.72 9.12
C ASP A 21 -4.08 -14.53 8.35
N ILE A 22 -3.28 -13.92 7.47
CA ILE A 22 -3.70 -12.79 6.62
C ILE A 22 -4.73 -13.27 5.59
N VAL A 23 -4.42 -14.36 4.88
CA VAL A 23 -5.27 -14.90 3.84
C VAL A 23 -6.65 -15.29 4.40
N ASN A 24 -6.68 -15.99 5.52
CA ASN A 24 -7.93 -16.41 6.17
C ASN A 24 -8.73 -15.23 6.73
N LEU A 25 -8.07 -14.14 7.11
CA LEU A 25 -8.73 -12.91 7.53
C LEU A 25 -9.38 -12.17 6.35
N TYR A 26 -8.69 -12.06 5.22
CA TYR A 26 -9.15 -11.28 4.07
C TYR A 26 -10.14 -12.02 3.17
N LYS A 27 -10.07 -13.35 3.09
CA LYS A 27 -11.00 -14.16 2.26
C LYS A 27 -12.49 -13.86 2.52
N PRO A 28 -13.00 -13.90 3.76
CA PRO A 28 -14.40 -13.58 4.03
C PRO A 28 -14.76 -12.14 3.63
N LEU A 29 -13.84 -11.19 3.87
CA LEU A 29 -14.06 -9.78 3.53
C LEU A 29 -14.19 -9.59 2.01
N ILE A 30 -13.28 -10.18 1.23
CA ILE A 30 -13.30 -10.11 -0.24
C ILE A 30 -14.62 -10.70 -0.77
N ASN A 31 -15.02 -11.89 -0.29
CA ASN A 31 -16.28 -12.51 -0.66
C ASN A 31 -17.49 -11.62 -0.34
N SER A 32 -17.58 -11.10 0.88
CA SER A 32 -18.69 -10.22 1.27
C SER A 32 -18.73 -8.91 0.46
N LEU A 33 -17.57 -8.37 0.08
CA LEU A 33 -17.51 -7.20 -0.78
C LEU A 33 -17.99 -7.52 -2.20
N LYS A 34 -17.59 -8.66 -2.77
CA LYS A 34 -18.01 -9.09 -4.10
C LYS A 34 -19.50 -9.41 -4.18
N GLU A 35 -20.05 -10.07 -3.16
CA GLU A 35 -21.49 -10.34 -3.03
C GLU A 35 -22.31 -9.04 -3.00
N LYS A 36 -21.79 -8.00 -2.34
CA LYS A 36 -22.46 -6.71 -2.22
C LYS A 36 -22.27 -5.83 -3.46
N TYR A 37 -21.12 -5.93 -4.12
CA TYR A 37 -20.73 -5.10 -5.25
C TYR A 37 -20.11 -5.98 -6.34
N ASN A 38 -20.96 -6.47 -7.25
CA ASN A 38 -20.55 -7.44 -8.27
C ASN A 38 -19.42 -6.94 -9.18
N ASP A 39 -19.34 -5.64 -9.43
CA ASP A 39 -18.36 -5.04 -10.34
C ASP A 39 -17.17 -4.42 -9.59
N LEU A 40 -17.03 -4.69 -8.28
CA LEU A 40 -15.92 -4.21 -7.49
C LEU A 40 -14.63 -5.01 -7.82
N GLU A 41 -13.58 -4.24 -8.08
CA GLU A 41 -12.20 -4.70 -8.19
C GLU A 41 -11.42 -4.24 -6.94
N ILE A 42 -10.57 -5.11 -6.41
CA ILE A 42 -9.76 -4.84 -5.21
C ILE A 42 -8.30 -4.87 -5.59
N ILE A 43 -7.61 -3.74 -5.46
CA ILE A 43 -6.16 -3.65 -5.71
C ILE A 43 -5.43 -3.54 -4.38
N PHE A 44 -4.62 -4.55 -4.07
CA PHE A 44 -3.69 -4.50 -2.94
C PHE A 44 -2.40 -3.80 -3.33
N THR A 45 -1.74 -3.20 -2.34
CA THR A 45 -0.36 -2.70 -2.51
C THR A 45 0.38 -2.80 -1.17
N VAL A 46 1.70 -3.00 -1.23
CA VAL A 46 2.57 -2.94 -0.07
C VAL A 46 3.27 -1.59 -0.09
N SER A 47 3.17 -0.84 1.01
CA SER A 47 3.83 0.47 1.11
C SER A 47 5.36 0.32 1.12
N PRO A 48 6.12 1.22 0.45
CA PRO A 48 7.59 1.24 0.52
C PRO A 48 8.16 1.78 1.83
N ILE A 49 7.33 2.31 2.74
CA ILE A 49 7.78 2.91 3.99
C ILE A 49 8.56 1.90 4.83
N ARG A 50 9.72 2.33 5.35
CA ARG A 50 10.57 1.52 6.23
C ARG A 50 10.10 1.62 7.69
N HIS A 51 9.68 0.51 8.27
CA HIS A 51 9.30 0.43 9.68
C HIS A 51 10.49 0.02 10.57
N TRP A 52 11.31 1.01 10.96
CA TRP A 52 12.54 0.75 11.73
C TRP A 52 12.31 0.40 13.19
N LYS A 53 11.11 0.61 13.73
CA LYS A 53 10.79 0.30 15.14
C LYS A 53 11.06 -1.17 15.49
N ASP A 54 10.92 -2.06 14.51
CA ASP A 54 11.14 -3.51 14.68
C ASP A 54 12.46 -3.97 14.02
N GLY A 55 13.26 -3.03 13.50
CA GLY A 55 14.54 -3.27 12.84
C GLY A 55 14.43 -3.63 11.35
N ALA A 56 15.53 -3.46 10.61
CA ALA A 56 15.57 -3.67 9.16
C ALA A 56 15.22 -5.12 8.77
N VAL A 57 15.67 -6.11 9.54
CA VAL A 57 15.38 -7.52 9.30
C VAL A 57 13.88 -7.81 9.41
N MET A 58 13.24 -7.40 10.50
CA MET A 58 11.80 -7.66 10.69
C MET A 58 10.94 -6.85 9.73
N ASN A 59 11.37 -5.64 9.35
CA ASN A 59 10.74 -4.91 8.25
C ASN A 59 10.74 -5.75 6.97
N GLN A 60 11.86 -6.34 6.58
CA GLN A 60 11.90 -7.17 5.37
C GLN A 60 11.08 -8.45 5.50
N VAL A 61 11.16 -9.12 6.64
CA VAL A 61 10.36 -10.33 6.89
C VAL A 61 8.87 -10.02 6.81
N SER A 62 8.40 -8.97 7.50
CA SER A 62 6.98 -8.57 7.47
C SER A 62 6.49 -8.16 6.09
N LYS A 63 7.29 -7.40 5.31
CA LYS A 63 6.94 -7.05 3.93
C LYS A 63 6.87 -8.29 3.05
N SER A 64 7.82 -9.21 3.17
CA SER A 64 7.81 -10.48 2.44
C SER A 64 6.56 -11.31 2.76
N THR A 65 6.16 -11.39 4.03
CA THR A 65 4.91 -12.05 4.43
C THR A 65 3.69 -11.39 3.77
N LEU A 66 3.61 -10.06 3.77
CA LEU A 66 2.50 -9.34 3.15
C LEU A 66 2.44 -9.60 1.64
N VAL A 67 3.57 -9.54 0.95
CA VAL A 67 3.66 -9.83 -0.49
C VAL A 67 3.20 -11.25 -0.79
N LEU A 68 3.68 -12.24 -0.04
CA LEU A 68 3.24 -13.64 -0.20
C LEU A 68 1.73 -13.80 0.02
N ALA A 69 1.17 -13.19 1.06
CA ALA A 69 -0.26 -13.25 1.35
C ALA A 69 -1.10 -12.59 0.24
N VAL A 70 -0.65 -11.44 -0.28
CA VAL A 70 -1.33 -10.78 -1.39
C VAL A 70 -1.28 -11.64 -2.66
N HIS A 71 -0.14 -12.23 -3.00
CA HIS A 71 -0.03 -13.12 -4.16
C HIS A 71 -0.94 -14.36 -4.02
N GLU A 72 -1.05 -14.91 -2.82
CA GLU A 72 -1.98 -16.00 -2.56
C GLU A 72 -3.45 -15.56 -2.75
N LEU A 73 -3.84 -14.38 -2.27
CA LEU A 73 -5.18 -13.83 -2.49
C LEU A 73 -5.47 -13.57 -3.97
N VAL A 74 -4.54 -12.93 -4.69
CA VAL A 74 -4.66 -12.68 -6.14
C VAL A 74 -4.84 -13.98 -6.92
N SER A 75 -4.15 -15.06 -6.53
CA SER A 75 -4.30 -16.36 -7.19
C SER A 75 -5.66 -17.04 -6.98
N GLN A 76 -6.44 -16.58 -6.00
CA GLN A 76 -7.72 -17.18 -5.61
C GLN A 76 -8.94 -16.38 -6.06
N PHE A 77 -8.75 -15.12 -6.48
CA PHE A 77 -9.83 -14.21 -6.83
C PHE A 77 -9.49 -13.42 -8.09
N ASP A 78 -10.27 -13.62 -9.16
CA ASP A 78 -10.02 -12.96 -10.45
C ASP A 78 -10.22 -11.43 -10.42
N HIS A 79 -10.94 -10.91 -9.42
CA HIS A 79 -11.24 -9.48 -9.23
C HIS A 79 -10.31 -8.81 -8.18
N VAL A 80 -9.19 -9.46 -7.89
CA VAL A 80 -8.20 -8.99 -6.93
C VAL A 80 -6.87 -8.86 -7.63
N GLY A 81 -6.30 -7.66 -7.60
CA GLY A 81 -5.00 -7.33 -8.20
C GLY A 81 -3.96 -6.88 -7.17
N TYR A 82 -2.73 -6.74 -7.65
CA TYR A 82 -1.62 -6.18 -6.89
C TYR A 82 -0.96 -5.04 -7.66
N PHE A 83 -0.83 -3.88 -7.03
CA PHE A 83 -0.04 -2.76 -7.52
C PHE A 83 1.34 -2.74 -6.83
N PRO A 84 2.45 -2.84 -7.60
CA PRO A 84 3.79 -3.07 -7.06
C PRO A 84 4.50 -1.79 -6.58
N ALA A 85 3.86 -0.99 -5.73
CA ALA A 85 4.44 0.26 -5.22
C ALA A 85 5.74 0.04 -4.42
N TYR A 86 5.82 -1.06 -3.67
CA TYR A 86 7.02 -1.42 -2.92
C TYR A 86 8.19 -1.72 -3.86
N GLU A 87 7.95 -2.53 -4.89
CA GLU A 87 8.96 -2.95 -5.87
C GLU A 87 9.42 -1.79 -6.73
N ILE A 88 8.50 -0.96 -7.24
CA ILE A 88 8.83 0.29 -7.97
C ILE A 88 9.80 1.13 -7.12
N PHE A 89 9.47 1.33 -5.84
CA PHE A 89 10.32 2.12 -4.98
C PHE A 89 11.69 1.47 -4.73
N MET A 90 11.75 0.16 -4.55
CA MET A 90 13.00 -0.55 -4.23
C MET A 90 13.92 -0.71 -5.44
N ASP A 91 13.34 -0.92 -6.63
CA ASP A 91 14.09 -1.27 -7.84
C ASP A 91 14.28 -0.07 -8.78
N GLU A 92 13.29 0.80 -8.92
CA GLU A 92 13.36 1.99 -9.80
C GLU A 92 13.81 3.24 -9.03
N LEU A 93 13.36 3.41 -7.77
CA LEU A 93 13.66 4.56 -6.91
C LEU A 93 14.65 4.23 -5.78
N ARG A 94 15.71 3.48 -6.12
CA ARG A 94 16.62 2.88 -5.12
C ARG A 94 17.52 3.87 -4.34
N ASP A 95 17.72 5.08 -4.88
CA ASP A 95 18.65 6.06 -4.34
C ASP A 95 18.09 6.81 -3.11
N TYR A 96 18.95 7.17 -2.15
CA TYR A 96 18.59 7.95 -0.95
C TYR A 96 17.89 9.28 -1.27
N ARG A 97 18.13 9.86 -2.44
CA ARG A 97 17.45 11.09 -2.89
C ARG A 97 15.92 10.95 -2.98
N PHE A 98 15.42 9.72 -3.05
CA PHE A 98 13.99 9.41 -3.13
C PHE A 98 13.36 9.16 -1.76
N TYR A 99 14.13 9.31 -0.68
CA TYR A 99 13.63 9.32 0.68
C TYR A 99 13.42 10.76 1.13
N GLY A 100 12.40 10.98 1.95
CA GLY A 100 12.21 12.22 2.67
C GLY A 100 13.32 12.44 3.71
N ALA A 101 13.30 13.61 4.36
CA ALA A 101 14.32 14.01 5.31
C ALA A 101 14.49 13.03 6.51
N ASP A 102 13.47 12.21 6.80
CA ASP A 102 13.52 11.22 7.86
C ASP A 102 14.16 9.88 7.45
N MET A 103 14.51 9.71 6.17
CA MET A 103 15.09 8.48 5.60
C MET A 103 14.18 7.24 5.70
N LEU A 104 12.90 7.42 6.01
CA LEU A 104 11.92 6.35 6.21
C LEU A 104 10.80 6.39 5.18
N HIS A 105 10.30 7.60 4.90
CA HIS A 105 9.23 7.82 3.95
C HIS A 105 9.78 8.17 2.57
N PRO A 106 9.04 7.88 1.49
CA PRO A 106 9.34 8.42 0.17
C PRO A 106 9.36 9.96 0.18
N SER A 107 10.21 10.56 -0.64
CA SER A 107 10.17 12.01 -0.92
C SER A 107 8.94 12.35 -1.76
N ASP A 108 8.54 13.63 -1.81
CA ASP A 108 7.42 14.09 -2.64
C ASP A 108 7.55 13.64 -4.10
N PHE A 109 8.75 13.79 -4.69
CA PHE A 109 9.04 13.28 -6.04
C PHE A 109 8.73 11.78 -6.21
N ALA A 110 9.03 10.97 -5.20
CA ALA A 110 8.83 9.52 -5.26
C ALA A 110 7.35 9.16 -5.11
N ILE A 111 6.62 9.92 -4.29
CA ILE A 111 5.16 9.82 -4.16
C ILE A 111 4.51 10.14 -5.50
N ASP A 112 4.88 11.27 -6.11
CA ASP A 112 4.35 11.72 -7.40
C ASP A 112 4.65 10.71 -8.51
N TYR A 113 5.86 10.14 -8.53
CA TYR A 113 6.23 9.12 -9.50
C TYR A 113 5.37 7.86 -9.37
N ILE A 114 5.23 7.32 -8.15
CA ILE A 114 4.40 6.12 -7.92
C ILE A 114 2.92 6.43 -8.25
N TRP A 115 2.45 7.63 -7.94
CA TRP A 115 1.10 8.08 -8.29
C TRP A 115 0.87 8.15 -9.80
N SER A 116 1.85 8.65 -10.55
CA SER A 116 1.80 8.64 -12.02
C SER A 116 1.68 7.22 -12.56
N VAL A 117 2.51 6.29 -12.09
CA VAL A 117 2.46 4.89 -12.55
C VAL A 117 1.13 4.23 -12.18
N PHE A 118 0.59 4.50 -10.98
CA PHE A 118 -0.72 4.00 -10.56
C PHE A 118 -1.83 4.54 -11.47
N SER A 119 -1.84 5.86 -11.70
CA SER A 119 -2.83 6.54 -12.53
C SER A 119 -2.82 6.02 -13.96
N ASP A 120 -1.64 5.86 -14.56
CA ASP A 120 -1.49 5.33 -15.91
C ASP A 120 -1.94 3.86 -16.03
N THR A 121 -1.91 3.10 -14.93
CA THR A 121 -2.28 1.69 -14.90
C THR A 121 -3.77 1.47 -14.69
N TYR A 122 -4.41 2.25 -13.81
CA TYR A 122 -5.77 1.96 -13.32
C TYR A 122 -6.80 3.05 -13.59
N ILE A 123 -6.41 4.23 -14.03
CA ILE A 123 -7.34 5.32 -14.32
C ILE A 123 -7.56 5.40 -15.83
N ASP A 124 -8.83 5.36 -16.23
CA ASP A 124 -9.20 5.55 -17.62
C ASP A 124 -8.76 6.92 -18.13
N LYS A 125 -8.25 6.95 -19.37
CA LYS A 125 -7.78 8.19 -20.00
C LYS A 125 -8.85 9.27 -20.09
N GLU A 126 -10.12 8.85 -20.20
CA GLU A 126 -11.27 9.76 -20.22
C GLU A 126 -11.52 10.42 -18.86
N ALA A 127 -11.08 9.81 -17.75
CA ALA A 127 -11.21 10.34 -16.40
C ALA A 127 -10.04 11.23 -15.97
N MET A 128 -8.90 11.19 -16.69
CA MET A 128 -7.72 12.00 -16.37
C MET A 128 -7.98 13.52 -16.32
N PRO A 129 -8.74 14.15 -17.24
CA PRO A 129 -9.02 15.58 -17.16
C PRO A 129 -9.77 15.99 -15.88
N MET A 130 -10.64 15.11 -15.38
CA MET A 130 -11.35 15.32 -14.12
C MET A 130 -10.40 15.21 -12.91
N MET A 131 -9.47 14.26 -12.93
CA MET A 131 -8.44 14.14 -11.90
C MET A 131 -7.57 15.39 -11.81
N ASP A 132 -7.13 15.93 -12.96
CA ASP A 132 -6.34 17.17 -13.01
C ASP A 132 -7.10 18.37 -12.42
N GLU A 133 -8.42 18.43 -12.61
CA GLU A 133 -9.26 19.49 -12.04
C GLU A 133 -9.36 19.35 -10.50
N ILE A 134 -9.53 18.12 -10.00
CA ILE A 134 -9.57 17.82 -8.57
C ILE A 134 -8.23 18.15 -7.90
N GLU A 135 -7.10 17.80 -8.52
CA GLU A 135 -5.77 18.11 -8.00
C GLU A 135 -5.54 19.63 -7.89
N LYS A 136 -6.04 20.44 -8.84
CA LYS A 136 -5.95 21.91 -8.76
C LYS A 136 -6.74 22.50 -7.59
N ILE A 137 -7.85 21.87 -7.21
CA ILE A 137 -8.67 22.32 -6.07
C ILE A 137 -7.96 21.98 -4.74
N HIS A 138 -7.34 20.80 -4.65
CA HIS A 138 -6.69 20.33 -3.42
C HIS A 138 -5.25 20.82 -3.24
N GLY A 139 -4.52 21.11 -4.34
CA GLY A 139 -3.16 21.63 -4.34
C GLY A 139 -3.01 23.11 -3.95
N GLN A 140 -4.11 23.78 -3.57
CA GLN A 140 -4.13 25.18 -3.12
C GLN A 140 -4.20 25.38 -1.60
N ASN A 141 -4.08 24.33 -0.77
CA ASN A 141 -3.98 24.51 0.69
C ASN A 141 -2.54 24.33 1.19
N PRO A 142 -1.92 25.37 1.80
CA PRO A 142 -0.52 25.37 2.23
C PRO A 142 -0.22 24.44 3.41
#